data_AF-A0A558H702-F1
#
_entry.id   AF-A0A558H702-F1
#
_cell.length_a   1.000
_cell.length_b   1.000
_cell.length_c   1.000
_cell.angle_alpha   90.00
_cell.angle_beta   90.00
_cell.angle_gamma   90.00
#
_symmetry.space_group_name_H-M   'P 1'
#
loop_
_entity.id
_entity.type
_entity.pdbx_description
1 polymer ?
#
loop_
_entity_poly.entity_id
_entity_poly.type
_entity_poly.pdbx_seq_one_letter_code
_entity_poly.pdbx_strand_id
1 'polypeptide(L)'
;MAWWIAVFLSPAVRTATLGSLDPIAVAALDVPLFVLGSALAALGVKAAAVVASGWTALVAAALALYATITTEAGLGVLMMIAAAACSGLALCFVLLGRVPTEWIVRGPFAFRSAAANRPATTHVSATIGQMILFWGFFLVAVPLLISWLEIRWLVSLPVPPFAATAGATLLVLASVLGVASAVTMASRGSGTPLPSAMPNRLVVAGPYRWVRNPMAVAGITQGVGVGLILGSWLVVAYAMIGSLLWNYAVRPLEEADLEKRFGTEFQQYRDTVRCWIPRV
;
A
#
# COMPACT_ATOMS: atom_id res chain seq x y z
N MET A 1 16.65 9.42 18.47
CA MET A 1 17.46 9.48 19.71
C MET A 1 17.56 8.11 20.39
N ALA A 2 16.46 7.47 20.82
CA ALA A 2 16.52 6.18 21.51
C ALA A 2 17.25 5.06 20.75
N TRP A 3 17.08 4.98 19.42
CA TRP A 3 17.79 4.00 18.58
C TRP A 3 19.31 4.20 18.59
N TRP A 4 19.80 5.43 18.44
CA TRP A 4 21.24 5.73 18.50
C TRP A 4 21.84 5.34 19.85
N ILE A 5 21.13 5.58 20.95
CA ILE A 5 21.54 5.11 22.29
C ILE A 5 21.67 3.58 22.30
N ALA A 6 20.69 2.86 21.75
CA ALA A 6 20.71 1.40 21.69
C ALA A 6 21.87 0.84 20.81
N VAL A 7 22.22 1.51 19.71
CA VAL A 7 23.35 1.13 18.83
C VAL A 7 24.69 1.22 19.57
N PHE A 8 24.87 2.22 20.43
CA PHE A 8 26.09 2.36 21.22
C PHE A 8 26.14 1.42 22.42
N LEU A 9 24.98 1.12 23.03
CA LEU A 9 24.89 0.25 24.22
C LEU A 9 24.87 -1.25 23.92
N SER A 10 24.35 -1.67 22.76
CA SER A 10 24.15 -3.08 22.42
C SER A 10 24.83 -3.47 21.11
N PRO A 11 25.86 -4.35 21.15
CA PRO A 11 26.47 -4.90 19.95
C PRO A 11 25.48 -5.63 19.04
N ALA A 12 24.46 -6.31 19.61
CA ALA A 12 23.44 -7.02 18.86
C ALA A 12 22.55 -6.06 18.06
N VAL A 13 22.17 -4.93 18.64
CA VAL A 13 21.41 -3.89 17.91
C VAL A 13 22.27 -3.31 16.80
N ARG A 14 23.54 -3.00 17.09
CA ARG A 14 24.48 -2.47 16.11
C ARG A 14 24.67 -3.38 14.90
N THR A 15 24.96 -4.66 15.11
CA THR A 15 25.15 -5.61 14.00
C THR A 15 23.86 -5.81 13.22
N ALA A 16 22.73 -5.89 13.90
CA ALA A 16 21.44 -6.10 13.24
C ALA A 16 20.96 -4.88 12.42
N THR A 17 21.32 -3.66 12.81
CA THR A 17 20.85 -2.43 12.14
C THR A 17 21.88 -1.70 11.30
N LEU A 18 23.18 -1.89 11.55
CA LEU A 18 24.27 -1.23 10.82
C LEU A 18 25.26 -2.22 10.21
N GLY A 19 25.24 -3.50 10.60
CA GLY A 19 26.20 -4.48 10.09
C GLY A 19 27.63 -4.11 10.47
N SER A 20 28.51 -4.09 9.47
CA SER A 20 29.91 -3.71 9.56
C SER A 20 30.18 -2.21 9.39
N LEU A 21 29.15 -1.38 9.19
CA LEU A 21 29.32 0.08 9.11
C LEU A 21 29.82 0.65 10.45
N ASP A 22 30.75 1.60 10.37
CA ASP A 22 31.22 2.33 11.55
C ASP A 22 30.10 3.20 12.14
N PRO A 23 29.61 2.89 13.36
CA PRO A 23 28.53 3.65 13.98
C PRO A 23 28.89 5.11 14.22
N ILE A 24 30.17 5.44 14.42
CA ILE A 24 30.61 6.81 14.69
C ILE A 24 30.51 7.64 13.41
N ALA A 25 31.00 7.11 12.28
CA ALA A 25 30.90 7.76 10.99
C ALA A 25 29.44 8.00 10.57
N VAL A 26 28.58 7.00 10.76
CA VAL A 26 27.14 7.12 10.45
C VAL A 26 26.47 8.12 11.40
N ALA A 27 26.79 8.11 12.69
CA ALA A 27 26.23 9.04 13.68
C ALA A 27 26.64 10.49 13.40
N ALA A 28 27.87 10.72 12.96
CA ALA A 28 28.39 12.05 12.70
C ALA A 28 27.59 12.80 11.63
N LEU A 29 27.08 12.09 10.62
CA LEU A 29 26.24 12.66 9.57
C LEU A 29 24.76 12.65 9.95
N ASP A 30 24.29 11.55 10.54
CA ASP A 30 22.87 11.34 10.80
C ASP A 30 22.35 12.13 11.99
N VAL A 31 23.09 12.25 13.09
CA VAL A 31 22.62 12.98 14.28
C VAL A 31 22.35 14.47 13.98
N PRO A 32 23.22 15.22 13.27
CA PRO A 32 22.90 16.59 12.92
C PRO A 32 21.75 16.72 11.90
N LEU A 33 21.78 15.95 10.82
CA LEU A 33 20.83 16.14 9.71
C LEU A 33 19.46 15.55 10.00
N PHE A 34 19.40 14.43 10.70
CA PHE A 34 18.16 13.79 11.10
C PHE A 34 17.66 14.32 12.44
N VAL A 35 18.44 14.23 13.53
CA VAL A 35 17.90 14.56 14.87
C VAL A 35 17.71 16.07 15.06
N LEU A 36 18.74 16.89 14.78
CA LEU A 36 18.59 18.34 14.90
C LEU A 36 17.64 18.88 13.82
N GLY A 37 17.73 18.34 12.59
CA GLY A 37 16.81 18.68 11.50
C GLY A 37 15.35 18.42 11.88
N SER A 38 15.02 17.25 12.44
CA SER A 38 13.67 16.94 12.91
C SER A 38 13.24 17.77 14.12
N ALA A 39 14.16 18.11 15.04
CA ALA A 39 13.86 18.99 16.16
C ALA A 39 13.51 20.42 15.68
N LEU A 40 14.28 20.96 14.75
CA LEU A 40 14.00 22.26 14.12
C LEU A 40 12.70 22.22 13.29
N ALA A 41 12.43 21.10 12.62
CA ALA A 41 11.17 20.88 11.94
C ALA A 41 9.98 20.91 12.91
N ALA A 42 10.12 20.31 14.09
CA ALA A 42 9.10 20.34 15.15
C ALA A 42 8.86 21.76 15.71
N LEU A 43 9.86 22.64 15.63
CA LEU A 43 9.72 24.07 15.95
C LEU A 43 9.12 24.90 14.80
N GLY A 44 8.68 24.26 13.71
CA GLY A 44 7.99 24.91 12.59
C GLY A 44 8.89 25.36 11.44
N VAL A 45 10.19 25.03 11.47
CA VAL A 45 11.12 25.41 10.40
C VAL A 45 10.93 24.50 9.19
N LYS A 46 10.19 24.98 8.19
CA LYS A 46 9.86 24.23 6.96
C LYS A 46 11.08 23.73 6.20
N ALA A 47 12.15 24.54 6.11
CA ALA A 47 13.38 24.15 5.45
C ALA A 47 14.07 22.96 6.15
N ALA A 48 14.06 22.95 7.49
CA ALA A 48 14.60 21.84 8.27
C ALA A 48 13.77 20.56 8.07
N ALA A 49 12.45 20.66 7.94
CA ALA A 49 11.59 19.53 7.62
C ALA A 49 11.94 18.93 6.24
N VAL A 50 12.13 19.75 5.21
CA VAL A 50 12.52 19.29 3.86
C VAL A 50 13.88 18.60 3.90
N VAL A 51 14.87 19.22 4.54
CA VAL A 51 16.24 18.67 4.64
C VAL A 51 16.24 17.36 5.42
N ALA A 52 15.59 17.31 6.58
CA ALA A 52 15.53 16.10 7.40
C ALA A 52 14.82 14.96 6.67
N SER A 53 13.67 15.21 6.03
CA SER A 53 12.95 14.17 5.28
C SER A 53 13.73 13.71 4.05
N GLY A 54 14.36 14.63 3.32
CA GLY A 54 15.23 14.31 2.18
C GLY A 54 16.44 13.46 2.59
N TRP A 55 17.09 13.84 3.69
CA TRP A 55 18.19 13.07 4.27
C TRP A 55 17.75 11.68 4.72
N THR A 56 16.62 11.58 5.42
CA THR A 56 16.07 10.28 5.86
C THR A 56 15.83 9.34 4.68
N ALA A 57 15.25 9.86 3.59
CA ALA A 57 15.00 9.08 2.38
C ALA A 57 16.30 8.63 1.70
N LEU A 58 17.31 9.50 1.66
CA LEU A 58 18.63 9.18 1.13
C LEU A 58 19.32 8.08 1.94
N VAL A 59 19.30 8.20 3.28
CA VAL A 59 19.87 7.19 4.17
C VAL A 59 19.13 5.85 4.02
N ALA A 60 17.80 5.86 3.94
CA ALA A 60 17.01 4.65 3.70
C ALA A 60 17.40 3.97 2.38
N ALA A 61 17.56 4.74 1.29
CA ALA A 61 17.96 4.21 0.00
C ALA A 61 19.40 3.67 0.00
N ALA A 62 20.34 4.41 0.61
CA ALA A 62 21.73 3.99 0.72
C ALA A 62 21.88 2.72 1.57
N LEU A 63 21.17 2.64 2.70
CA LEU A 63 21.19 1.48 3.57
C LEU A 63 20.51 0.28 2.90
N ALA A 64 19.41 0.48 2.16
CA ALA A 64 18.77 -0.58 1.38
C ALA A 64 19.71 -1.13 0.30
N LEU A 65 20.43 -0.26 -0.42
CA LEU A 65 21.43 -0.68 -1.41
C LEU A 65 22.56 -1.45 -0.74
N TYR A 66 23.11 -0.92 0.35
CA TYR A 66 24.15 -1.57 1.13
C TYR A 66 23.72 -2.97 1.59
N ALA A 67 22.57 -3.08 2.27
CA ALA A 67 22.02 -4.37 2.72
C ALA A 67 21.75 -5.34 1.57
N THR A 68 21.34 -4.83 0.41
CA THR A 68 21.13 -5.66 -0.79
C THR A 68 22.45 -6.19 -1.36
N ILE A 69 23.57 -5.48 -1.20
CA ILE A 69 24.90 -5.91 -1.66
C ILE A 69 25.58 -6.79 -0.61
N THR A 70 25.53 -6.42 0.66
CA THR A 70 26.31 -7.04 1.75
C THR A 70 25.55 -8.06 2.56
N THR A 71 24.21 -8.16 2.44
CA THR A 71 23.31 -8.96 3.32
C THR A 71 23.33 -8.58 4.79
N GLU A 72 23.83 -7.40 5.12
CA GLU A 72 23.87 -6.91 6.50
C GLU A 72 22.81 -5.84 6.73
N ALA A 73 22.62 -5.45 7.99
CA ALA A 73 21.81 -4.28 8.37
C ALA A 73 20.32 -4.31 7.95
N GLY A 74 19.74 -5.48 7.68
CA GLY A 74 18.37 -5.60 7.18
C GLY A 74 17.30 -4.98 8.07
N LEU A 75 17.41 -5.12 9.40
CA LEU A 75 16.49 -4.44 10.33
C LEU A 75 16.65 -2.92 10.28
N GLY A 76 17.87 -2.44 10.03
CA GLY A 76 18.15 -1.03 9.82
C GLY A 76 17.43 -0.48 8.59
N VAL A 77 17.41 -1.23 7.48
CA VAL A 77 16.66 -0.86 6.27
C VAL A 77 15.18 -0.69 6.58
N LEU A 78 14.56 -1.66 7.25
CA LEU A 78 13.13 -1.60 7.58
C LEU A 78 12.81 -0.38 8.46
N MET A 79 13.64 -0.12 9.47
CA MET A 79 13.50 1.06 10.35
C MET A 79 13.66 2.37 9.58
N MET A 80 14.61 2.45 8.66
CA MET A 80 14.85 3.65 7.86
C MET A 80 13.74 3.88 6.82
N ILE A 81 13.20 2.83 6.21
CA ILE A 81 12.02 2.93 5.33
C ILE A 81 10.81 3.46 6.11
N ALA A 82 10.56 2.91 7.30
CA ALA A 82 9.48 3.38 8.16
C ALA A 82 9.70 4.85 8.59
N ALA A 83 10.91 5.22 8.99
CA ALA A 83 11.27 6.59 9.34
C ALA A 83 11.09 7.54 8.15
N ALA A 84 11.54 7.16 6.95
CA ALA A 84 11.38 7.96 5.73
C ALA A 84 9.90 8.16 5.38
N ALA A 85 9.07 7.13 5.53
CA ALA A 85 7.63 7.24 5.33
C ALA A 85 6.97 8.21 6.34
N CYS A 86 7.31 8.09 7.62
CA CYS A 86 6.83 9.01 8.67
C CYS A 86 7.29 10.45 8.42
N SER A 87 8.57 10.65 8.10
CA SER A 87 9.14 11.97 7.77
C SER A 87 8.51 12.56 6.52
N GLY A 88 8.18 11.75 5.51
CA GLY A 88 7.45 12.18 4.31
C GLY A 88 6.02 12.63 4.64
N LEU A 89 5.28 11.86 5.44
CA LEU A 89 3.95 12.24 5.91
C LEU A 89 3.98 13.53 6.73
N ALA A 90 4.92 13.65 7.68
CA ALA A 90 5.11 14.85 8.47
C ALA A 90 5.45 16.06 7.59
N LEU A 91 6.29 15.88 6.57
CA LEU A 91 6.61 16.93 5.60
C LEU A 91 5.36 17.39 4.84
N CYS A 92 4.51 16.46 4.39
CA CYS A 92 3.24 16.81 3.76
C CYS A 92 2.37 17.67 4.69
N PHE A 93 2.26 17.32 5.97
CA PHE A 93 1.53 18.14 6.95
C PHE A 93 2.15 19.53 7.15
N VAL A 94 3.47 19.63 7.27
CA VAL A 94 4.17 20.92 7.48
C VAL A 94 4.07 21.84 6.25
N LEU A 95 4.15 21.30 5.04
CA LEU A 95 4.15 22.09 3.81
C LEU A 95 2.73 22.39 3.30
N LEU A 96 1.85 21.40 3.33
CA LEU A 96 0.53 21.47 2.69
C LEU A 96 -0.63 21.59 3.69
N GLY A 97 -0.37 21.42 5.00
CA GLY A 97 -1.40 21.39 6.04
C GLY A 97 -2.24 20.12 6.05
N ARG A 98 -2.04 19.22 5.07
CA ARG A 98 -2.77 17.96 4.89
C ARG A 98 -1.97 17.00 4.02
N VAL A 99 -2.34 15.72 4.04
CA VAL A 99 -1.82 14.73 3.08
C VAL A 99 -2.59 14.91 1.76
N PRO A 100 -1.93 15.16 0.62
CA PRO A 100 -2.58 15.38 -0.67
C PRO A 100 -3.06 14.06 -1.28
N THR A 101 -4.05 13.43 -0.67
CA THR A 101 -4.60 12.14 -1.10
C THR A 101 -5.18 12.20 -2.51
N GLU A 102 -5.60 13.38 -2.98
CA GLU A 102 -6.04 13.59 -4.35
C GLU A 102 -4.96 13.30 -5.41
N TRP A 103 -3.67 13.32 -5.05
CA TRP A 103 -2.60 12.96 -5.98
C TRP A 103 -2.58 11.47 -6.32
N ILE A 104 -3.08 10.61 -5.42
CA ILE A 104 -3.18 9.16 -5.63
C ILE A 104 -4.12 8.85 -6.80
N VAL A 105 -5.14 9.68 -6.99
CA VAL A 105 -6.17 9.54 -8.02
C VAL A 105 -5.85 10.42 -9.24
N ARG A 106 -4.62 10.89 -9.41
CA ARG A 106 -4.17 11.59 -10.64
C ARG A 106 -3.49 10.61 -11.60
N GLY A 107 -3.64 10.86 -12.90
CA GLY A 107 -2.97 10.08 -13.95
C GLY A 107 -3.67 8.76 -14.30
N PRO A 108 -2.97 7.60 -14.33
CA PRO A 108 -3.56 6.33 -14.74
C PRO A 108 -4.65 5.82 -13.77
N PHE A 109 -4.69 6.35 -12.54
CA PHE A 109 -5.68 6.04 -11.51
C PHE A 109 -6.84 7.05 -11.45
N ALA A 110 -6.89 8.01 -12.38
CA ALA A 110 -7.98 8.98 -12.42
C ALA A 110 -9.32 8.28 -12.70
N PHE A 111 -10.33 8.62 -11.90
CA PHE A 111 -11.70 8.19 -12.11
C PHE A 111 -12.22 8.72 -13.45
N ARG A 112 -12.40 7.84 -14.43
CA ARG A 112 -12.97 8.17 -15.74
C ARG A 112 -14.21 7.31 -15.96
N SER A 113 -15.29 7.96 -16.35
CA SER A 113 -16.50 7.27 -16.78
C SER A 113 -16.22 6.55 -18.11
N ALA A 114 -16.79 5.36 -18.30
CA ALA A 114 -16.65 4.62 -19.54
C ALA A 114 -17.19 5.45 -20.72
N ALA A 115 -16.40 5.62 -21.78
CA ALA A 115 -16.83 6.32 -22.97
C ALA A 115 -17.92 5.51 -23.69
N ALA A 116 -19.09 6.10 -23.90
CA ALA A 116 -20.29 5.43 -24.41
C ALA A 116 -20.22 4.95 -25.88
N ASN A 117 -19.13 5.21 -26.62
CA ASN A 117 -19.11 5.17 -28.09
C ASN A 117 -17.96 4.38 -28.76
N ARG A 118 -17.48 3.28 -28.16
CA ARG A 118 -16.49 2.39 -28.80
C ARG A 118 -16.98 0.93 -28.84
N PRO A 119 -16.59 0.14 -29.87
CA PRO A 119 -17.13 -1.20 -30.08
C PRO A 119 -16.77 -2.17 -28.94
N ALA A 120 -17.75 -2.96 -28.51
CA ALA A 120 -17.68 -3.79 -27.30
C ALA A 120 -16.50 -4.77 -27.26
N THR A 121 -16.06 -5.29 -28.41
CA THR A 121 -14.96 -6.26 -28.52
C THR A 121 -13.58 -5.66 -28.25
N THR A 122 -13.35 -4.40 -28.65
CA THR A 122 -12.09 -3.68 -28.37
C THR A 122 -11.97 -3.29 -26.90
N HIS A 123 -13.10 -3.10 -26.21
CA HIS A 123 -13.11 -2.84 -24.77
C HIS A 123 -12.76 -4.06 -23.93
N VAL A 124 -13.24 -5.25 -24.30
CA VAL A 124 -13.04 -6.48 -23.52
C VAL A 124 -11.58 -6.92 -23.51
N SER A 125 -10.92 -6.98 -24.67
CA SER A 125 -9.50 -7.40 -24.75
C SER A 125 -8.55 -6.41 -24.08
N ALA A 126 -8.76 -5.10 -24.27
CA ALA A 126 -7.98 -4.06 -23.61
C ALA A 126 -8.19 -4.06 -22.08
N THR A 127 -9.42 -4.29 -21.61
CA THR A 127 -9.74 -4.40 -20.17
C THR A 127 -9.11 -5.65 -19.56
N ILE A 128 -9.17 -6.80 -20.25
CA ILE A 128 -8.54 -8.04 -19.79
C ILE A 128 -7.02 -7.87 -19.73
N GLY A 129 -6.40 -7.28 -20.75
CA GLY A 129 -4.97 -7.00 -20.77
C GLY A 129 -4.55 -6.07 -19.64
N GLN A 130 -5.28 -4.97 -19.44
CA GLN A 130 -5.02 -4.04 -18.33
C GLN A 130 -5.20 -4.72 -16.97
N MET A 131 -6.21 -5.59 -16.82
CA MET A 131 -6.45 -6.34 -15.60
C MET A 131 -5.31 -7.32 -15.33
N ILE A 132 -4.87 -8.11 -16.32
CA ILE A 132 -3.74 -9.04 -16.16
C ILE A 132 -2.46 -8.29 -15.80
N LEU A 133 -2.17 -7.17 -16.47
CA LEU A 133 -0.99 -6.36 -16.16
C LEU A 133 -1.06 -5.77 -14.75
N PHE A 134 -2.21 -5.21 -14.38
CA PHE A 134 -2.41 -4.62 -13.06
C PHE A 134 -2.30 -5.67 -11.95
N TRP A 135 -3.08 -6.74 -12.03
CA TRP A 135 -3.07 -7.81 -11.03
C TRP A 135 -1.74 -8.58 -11.04
N GLY A 136 -1.16 -8.84 -12.19
CA GLY A 136 0.17 -9.47 -12.30
C GLY A 136 1.26 -8.61 -11.66
N PHE A 137 1.22 -7.29 -11.84
CA PHE A 137 2.16 -6.39 -11.19
C PHE A 137 1.99 -6.39 -9.67
N PHE A 138 0.76 -6.19 -9.17
CA PHE A 138 0.48 -6.02 -7.74
C PHE A 138 0.45 -7.32 -6.92
N LEU A 139 0.06 -8.47 -7.52
CA LEU A 139 0.00 -9.77 -6.83
C LEU A 139 1.17 -10.70 -7.15
N VAL A 140 1.98 -10.41 -8.18
CA VAL A 140 3.11 -11.26 -8.54
C VAL A 140 4.42 -10.49 -8.51
N ALA A 141 4.60 -9.48 -9.37
CA ALA A 141 5.89 -8.80 -9.50
C ALA A 141 6.33 -8.10 -8.21
N VAL A 142 5.45 -7.31 -7.60
CA VAL A 142 5.74 -6.61 -6.34
C VAL A 142 5.95 -7.59 -5.17
N PRO A 143 5.07 -8.57 -4.91
CA PRO A 143 5.29 -9.55 -3.84
C PRO A 143 6.57 -10.37 -3.99
N LEU A 144 6.91 -10.79 -5.22
CA LEU A 144 8.16 -11.52 -5.46
C LEU A 144 9.38 -10.67 -5.18
N LEU A 145 9.37 -9.39 -5.58
CA LEU A 145 10.44 -8.46 -5.26
C LEU A 145 10.57 -8.25 -3.75
N ILE A 146 9.45 -8.05 -3.05
CA ILE A 146 9.45 -7.88 -1.58
C ILE A 146 9.99 -9.14 -0.89
N SER A 147 9.53 -10.33 -1.28
CA SER A 147 10.00 -11.59 -0.71
C SER A 147 11.49 -11.81 -0.99
N TRP A 148 11.96 -11.48 -2.19
CA TRP A 148 13.39 -11.52 -2.52
C TRP A 148 14.22 -10.59 -1.63
N LEU A 149 13.76 -9.35 -1.42
CA LEU A 149 14.40 -8.39 -0.50
C LEU A 149 14.36 -8.88 0.94
N GLU A 150 13.26 -9.49 1.39
CA GLU A 150 13.11 -10.05 2.74
C GLU A 150 14.19 -11.09 3.04
N ILE A 151 14.38 -12.03 2.11
CA ILE A 151 15.42 -13.07 2.20
C ILE A 151 16.80 -12.42 2.13
N ARG A 152 17.00 -11.49 1.19
CA ARG A 152 18.29 -10.85 0.96
C ARG A 152 18.75 -10.00 2.16
N TRP A 153 17.82 -9.36 2.85
CA TRP A 153 18.07 -8.57 4.05
C TRP A 153 18.11 -9.41 5.32
N LEU A 154 17.94 -10.73 5.25
CA LEU A 154 17.96 -11.64 6.41
C LEU A 154 16.92 -11.25 7.49
N VAL A 155 15.76 -10.75 7.05
CA VAL A 155 14.64 -10.37 7.94
C VAL A 155 13.46 -11.30 7.80
N SER A 156 13.65 -12.46 7.15
CA SER A 156 12.63 -13.49 7.02
C SER A 156 12.32 -14.13 8.36
N LEU A 157 11.04 -14.43 8.59
CA LEU A 157 10.57 -15.11 9.79
C LEU A 157 10.17 -16.54 9.45
N PRO A 158 10.40 -17.50 10.37
CA PRO A 158 9.92 -18.86 10.16
C PRO A 158 8.39 -18.86 10.13
N VAL A 159 7.82 -19.37 9.04
CA VAL A 159 6.37 -19.50 8.87
C VAL A 159 5.91 -20.92 9.16
N PRO A 160 4.70 -21.09 9.72
CA PRO A 160 4.18 -22.42 10.01
C PRO A 160 3.91 -23.18 8.69
N PRO A 161 4.04 -24.52 8.68
CA PRO A 161 3.87 -25.33 7.46
C PRO A 161 2.50 -25.19 6.77
N PHE A 162 1.45 -24.85 7.53
CA PHE A 162 0.10 -24.63 7.00
C PHE A 162 -0.12 -23.23 6.42
N ALA A 163 0.86 -22.31 6.53
CA ALA A 163 0.70 -20.94 6.02
C ALA A 163 0.44 -20.94 4.51
N ALA A 164 1.19 -21.73 3.75
CA ALA A 164 1.04 -21.77 2.30
C ALA A 164 -0.32 -22.34 1.86
N THR A 165 -0.81 -23.38 2.53
CA THR A 165 -2.14 -23.95 2.23
C THR A 165 -3.25 -23.00 2.60
N ALA A 166 -3.18 -22.36 3.78
CA ALA A 166 -4.12 -21.32 4.18
C ALA A 166 -4.11 -20.13 3.21
N GLY A 167 -2.92 -19.69 2.78
CA GLY A 167 -2.73 -18.62 1.81
C GLY A 167 -3.34 -18.96 0.44
N ALA A 168 -3.14 -20.19 -0.04
CA ALA A 168 -3.77 -20.68 -1.27
C ALA A 168 -5.29 -20.72 -1.16
N THR A 169 -5.84 -21.20 -0.05
CA THR A 169 -7.28 -21.17 0.20
C THR A 169 -7.83 -19.74 0.20
N LEU A 170 -7.17 -18.81 0.89
CA LEU A 170 -7.56 -17.39 0.89
C LEU A 170 -7.51 -16.78 -0.51
N LEU A 171 -6.44 -17.05 -1.26
CA LEU A 171 -6.26 -16.56 -2.62
C LEU A 171 -7.39 -17.05 -3.54
N VAL A 172 -7.75 -18.34 -3.47
CA VAL A 172 -8.84 -18.91 -4.27
C VAL A 172 -10.18 -18.28 -3.89
N LEU A 173 -10.53 -18.25 -2.60
CA LEU A 173 -11.80 -17.67 -2.12
C LEU A 173 -11.92 -16.19 -2.49
N ALA A 174 -10.85 -15.42 -2.33
CA ALA A 174 -10.83 -14.01 -2.66
C ALA A 174 -10.89 -13.78 -4.18
N SER A 175 -10.27 -14.65 -4.98
CA SER A 175 -10.39 -14.60 -6.45
C SER A 175 -11.81 -14.89 -6.91
N VAL A 176 -12.49 -15.86 -6.30
CA VAL A 176 -13.92 -16.14 -6.56
C VAL A 176 -14.77 -14.91 -6.24
N LEU A 177 -14.55 -14.27 -5.08
CA LEU A 177 -15.23 -13.03 -4.70
C LEU A 177 -14.95 -11.89 -5.69
N GLY A 178 -13.69 -11.71 -6.10
CA GLY A 178 -13.27 -10.68 -7.06
C GLY A 178 -13.92 -10.87 -8.42
N VAL A 179 -13.90 -12.10 -8.96
CA VAL A 179 -14.54 -12.44 -10.23
C VAL A 179 -16.06 -12.27 -10.15
N ALA A 180 -16.71 -12.76 -9.08
CA ALA A 180 -18.14 -12.57 -8.87
C ALA A 180 -18.52 -11.08 -8.82
N SER A 181 -17.69 -10.26 -8.17
CA SER A 181 -17.88 -8.81 -8.09
C SER A 181 -17.71 -8.13 -9.46
N ALA A 182 -16.68 -8.52 -10.23
CA ALA A 182 -16.44 -8.01 -11.57
C ALA A 182 -17.59 -8.36 -12.53
N VAL A 183 -18.05 -9.62 -12.52
CA VAL A 183 -19.17 -10.09 -13.33
C VAL A 183 -20.46 -9.36 -12.96
N THR A 184 -20.71 -9.14 -11.66
CA THR A 184 -21.90 -8.40 -11.22
C THR A 184 -21.87 -6.95 -11.67
N MET A 185 -20.70 -6.30 -11.62
CA MET A 185 -20.54 -4.94 -12.08
C MET A 185 -20.68 -4.81 -13.60
N ALA A 186 -20.08 -5.74 -14.37
CA ALA A 186 -20.18 -5.77 -15.82
C ALA A 186 -21.62 -6.02 -16.30
N SER A 187 -22.33 -6.95 -15.66
CA SER A 187 -23.68 -7.34 -16.06
C SER A 187 -24.76 -6.34 -15.64
N ARG A 188 -24.61 -5.65 -14.50
CA ARG A 188 -25.67 -4.77 -13.95
C ARG A 188 -25.32 -3.27 -13.89
N GLY A 189 -24.05 -2.90 -14.02
CA GLY A 189 -23.56 -1.51 -13.93
C GLY A 189 -23.31 -0.82 -15.27
N SER A 190 -23.37 -1.54 -16.39
CA SER A 190 -23.03 -1.04 -17.74
C SER A 190 -21.66 -0.34 -17.78
N GLY A 191 -20.64 -0.92 -17.12
CA GLY A 191 -19.26 -0.46 -17.05
C GLY A 191 -18.34 -1.54 -16.44
N THR A 192 -17.06 -1.23 -16.20
CA THR A 192 -16.08 -2.19 -15.64
C THR A 192 -15.60 -1.74 -14.26
N PRO A 193 -15.01 -2.65 -13.45
CA PRO A 193 -14.50 -2.31 -12.12
C PRO A 193 -13.20 -1.50 -12.08
N LEU A 194 -12.67 -1.12 -13.24
CA LEU A 194 -11.45 -0.31 -13.28
C LEU A 194 -11.81 1.17 -13.10
N PRO A 195 -11.01 1.96 -12.35
CA PRO A 195 -11.15 3.41 -12.25
C PRO A 195 -11.28 4.12 -13.60
N SER A 196 -10.72 3.53 -14.66
CA SER A 196 -10.73 4.05 -16.04
C SER A 196 -12.04 3.86 -16.80
N ALA A 197 -13.00 3.08 -16.28
CA ALA A 197 -14.28 2.80 -16.94
C ALA A 197 -15.41 2.49 -15.95
N MET A 198 -15.63 3.39 -14.98
CA MET A 198 -16.62 3.22 -13.92
C MET A 198 -18.06 2.97 -14.45
N PRO A 199 -18.87 2.18 -13.71
CA PRO A 199 -20.27 1.92 -14.05
C PRO A 199 -21.11 3.21 -14.07
N ASN A 200 -22.08 3.23 -14.97
CA ASN A 200 -23.02 4.36 -15.16
C ASN A 200 -24.25 4.26 -14.23
N ARG A 201 -24.40 3.14 -13.51
CA ARG A 201 -25.49 2.89 -12.55
C ARG A 201 -24.92 2.33 -11.25
N LEU A 202 -25.53 2.69 -10.12
CA LEU A 202 -25.17 2.15 -8.81
C LEU A 202 -25.50 0.65 -8.77
N VAL A 203 -24.49 -0.20 -8.57
CA VAL A 203 -24.66 -1.65 -8.53
C VAL A 203 -24.86 -2.13 -7.10
N VAL A 204 -26.09 -2.52 -6.77
CA VAL A 204 -26.49 -3.06 -5.43
C VAL A 204 -26.86 -4.55 -5.54
N ALA A 205 -26.14 -5.30 -6.37
CA ALA A 205 -26.43 -6.71 -6.66
C ALA A 205 -25.23 -7.62 -6.32
N GLY A 206 -25.49 -8.92 -6.17
CA GLY A 206 -24.45 -9.91 -5.87
C GLY A 206 -23.63 -9.55 -4.63
N PRO A 207 -22.30 -9.62 -4.68
CA PRO A 207 -21.42 -9.25 -3.55
C PRO A 207 -21.65 -7.86 -2.96
N TYR A 208 -22.10 -6.91 -3.79
CA TYR A 208 -22.37 -5.53 -3.38
C TYR A 208 -23.60 -5.40 -2.46
N ARG A 209 -24.41 -6.45 -2.29
CA ARG A 209 -25.50 -6.46 -1.30
C ARG A 209 -25.00 -6.58 0.13
N TRP A 210 -23.82 -7.19 0.31
CA TRP A 210 -23.26 -7.50 1.61
C TRP A 210 -22.19 -6.50 2.04
N VAL A 211 -21.36 -6.06 1.08
CA VAL A 211 -20.22 -5.17 1.35
C VAL A 211 -20.14 -4.13 0.24
N ARG A 212 -19.87 -2.86 0.55
CA ARG A 212 -19.82 -1.79 -0.47
C ARG A 212 -18.66 -1.94 -1.46
N ASN A 213 -17.52 -2.43 -0.99
CA ASN A 213 -16.30 -2.56 -1.79
C ASN A 213 -15.75 -3.99 -1.76
N PRO A 214 -16.49 -4.99 -2.28
CA PRO A 214 -16.10 -6.39 -2.24
C PRO A 214 -14.83 -6.67 -3.05
N MET A 215 -14.53 -5.84 -4.06
CA MET A 215 -13.28 -5.92 -4.82
C MET A 215 -12.05 -5.45 -4.03
N ALA A 216 -12.20 -4.42 -3.19
CA ALA A 216 -11.13 -4.01 -2.29
C ALA A 216 -10.84 -5.13 -1.27
N VAL A 217 -11.90 -5.72 -0.69
CA VAL A 217 -11.80 -6.88 0.20
C VAL A 217 -11.09 -8.05 -0.50
N ALA A 218 -11.48 -8.37 -1.73
CA ALA A 218 -10.84 -9.41 -2.54
C ALA A 218 -9.35 -9.10 -2.72
N GLY A 219 -8.99 -7.91 -3.23
CA GLY A 219 -7.60 -7.56 -3.49
C GLY A 219 -6.70 -7.60 -2.24
N ILE A 220 -7.18 -7.10 -1.10
CA ILE A 220 -6.45 -7.16 0.17
C ILE A 220 -6.28 -8.60 0.63
N THR A 221 -7.34 -9.40 0.57
CA THR A 221 -7.29 -10.82 0.96
C THR A 221 -6.37 -11.64 0.05
N GLN A 222 -6.35 -11.34 -1.26
CA GLN A 222 -5.42 -11.94 -2.21
C GLN A 222 -3.97 -11.57 -1.88
N GLY A 223 -3.70 -10.29 -1.56
CA GLY A 223 -2.36 -9.85 -1.14
C GLY A 223 -1.87 -10.57 0.13
N VAL A 224 -2.73 -10.71 1.15
CA VAL A 224 -2.43 -11.49 2.35
C VAL A 224 -2.21 -12.97 2.00
N GLY A 225 -3.06 -13.55 1.16
CA GLY A 225 -2.92 -14.93 0.68
C GLY A 225 -1.57 -15.17 -0.01
N VAL A 226 -1.15 -14.26 -0.90
CA VAL A 226 0.16 -14.30 -1.56
C VAL A 226 1.30 -14.22 -0.54
N GLY A 227 1.21 -13.33 0.45
CA GLY A 227 2.22 -13.23 1.51
C GLY A 227 2.37 -14.53 2.31
N LEU A 228 1.26 -15.19 2.62
CA LEU A 228 1.26 -16.50 3.30
C LEU A 228 1.82 -17.63 2.42
N ILE A 229 1.53 -17.62 1.11
CA ILE A 229 2.11 -18.58 0.14
C ILE A 229 3.62 -18.42 0.05
N LEU A 230 4.11 -17.17 -0.02
CA LEU A 230 5.53 -16.87 -0.08
C LEU A 230 6.25 -17.00 1.27
N GLY A 231 5.49 -17.17 2.36
CA GLY A 231 6.04 -17.14 3.71
C GLY A 231 6.65 -15.78 4.10
N SER A 232 6.23 -14.70 3.44
CA SER A 232 6.80 -13.37 3.59
C SER A 232 5.88 -12.47 4.41
N TRP A 233 6.34 -12.11 5.61
CA TRP A 233 5.60 -11.20 6.47
C TRP A 233 5.63 -9.76 5.93
N LEU A 234 6.67 -9.37 5.18
CA LEU A 234 6.72 -8.06 4.52
C LEU A 234 5.66 -7.94 3.43
N VAL A 235 5.35 -9.02 2.70
CA VAL A 235 4.24 -9.01 1.72
C VAL A 235 2.89 -8.89 2.43
N VAL A 236 2.71 -9.56 3.58
CA VAL A 236 1.49 -9.38 4.40
C VAL A 236 1.38 -7.94 4.91
N ALA A 237 2.47 -7.39 5.44
CA ALA A 237 2.52 -5.99 5.90
C ALA A 237 2.22 -5.02 4.75
N TYR A 238 2.77 -5.26 3.56
CA TYR A 238 2.47 -4.50 2.34
C TYR A 238 0.98 -4.51 2.02
N ALA A 239 0.32 -5.67 2.04
CA ALA A 239 -1.12 -5.78 1.80
C ALA A 239 -1.95 -5.02 2.85
N MET A 240 -1.56 -5.12 4.13
CA MET A 240 -2.24 -4.43 5.23
C MET A 240 -2.06 -2.90 5.19
N ILE A 241 -0.85 -2.43 4.90
CA ILE A 241 -0.57 -0.99 4.72
C ILE A 241 -1.32 -0.46 3.51
N GLY A 242 -1.35 -1.21 2.40
CA GLY A 242 -2.16 -0.89 1.23
C GLY A 242 -3.65 -0.79 1.55
N SER A 243 -4.17 -1.71 2.37
CA SER A 243 -5.56 -1.65 2.86
C SER A 243 -5.85 -0.39 3.66
N LEU A 244 -4.95 0.01 4.56
CA LEU A 244 -5.10 1.22 5.36
C LEU A 244 -5.06 2.46 4.47
N LEU A 245 -4.08 2.53 3.55
CA LEU A 245 -3.96 3.61 2.60
C LEU A 245 -5.22 3.75 1.74
N TRP A 246 -5.73 2.63 1.21
CA TRP A 246 -6.96 2.65 0.44
C TRP A 246 -8.16 3.12 1.29
N ASN A 247 -8.32 2.62 2.53
CA ASN A 247 -9.43 2.99 3.40
C ASN A 247 -9.44 4.48 3.79
N TYR A 248 -8.27 5.08 4.03
CA TYR A 248 -8.17 6.46 4.50
C TYR A 248 -7.96 7.48 3.39
N ALA A 249 -7.36 7.10 2.26
CA ALA A 249 -7.04 8.03 1.19
C ALA A 249 -7.95 7.87 -0.03
N VAL A 250 -8.20 6.64 -0.49
CA VAL A 250 -8.92 6.37 -1.74
C VAL A 250 -10.43 6.30 -1.51
N ARG A 251 -10.86 5.52 -0.52
CA ARG A 251 -12.28 5.33 -0.19
C ARG A 251 -13.05 6.64 0.01
N PRO A 252 -12.57 7.66 0.75
CA PRO A 252 -13.31 8.91 0.90
C PRO A 252 -13.49 9.65 -0.43
N LEU A 253 -12.51 9.54 -1.35
CA LEU A 253 -12.60 10.15 -2.68
C LEU A 253 -13.59 9.39 -3.57
N GLU A 254 -13.58 8.04 -3.51
CA GLU A 254 -14.55 7.20 -4.21
C GLU A 254 -15.98 7.45 -3.71
N GLU A 255 -16.19 7.46 -2.38
CA GLU A 255 -17.51 7.71 -1.80
C GLU A 255 -18.01 9.12 -2.12
N ALA A 256 -17.13 10.14 -2.13
CA ALA A 256 -17.49 11.50 -2.50
C ALA A 256 -17.84 11.63 -4.01
N ASP A 257 -17.18 10.90 -4.90
CA ASP A 257 -17.54 10.84 -6.32
C ASP A 257 -18.91 10.17 -6.52
N LEU A 258 -19.14 9.04 -5.84
CA LEU A 258 -20.42 8.33 -5.88
C LEU A 258 -21.57 9.18 -5.33
N GLU A 259 -21.35 9.91 -4.23
CA GLU A 259 -22.34 10.83 -3.67
C GLU A 259 -22.66 11.99 -4.62
N LYS A 260 -21.66 12.53 -5.33
CA LYS A 260 -21.89 13.57 -6.35
C LYS A 260 -22.68 13.05 -7.56
N ARG A 261 -22.45 11.81 -7.98
CA ARG A 261 -23.06 11.21 -9.18
C ARG A 261 -24.46 10.65 -8.95
N PHE A 262 -24.69 10.01 -7.80
CA PHE A 262 -25.91 9.26 -7.50
C PHE A 262 -26.73 9.85 -6.34
N GLY A 263 -26.21 10.85 -5.62
CA GLY A 263 -26.93 11.60 -4.60
C GLY A 263 -27.61 10.69 -3.56
N THR A 264 -28.92 10.86 -3.40
CA THR A 264 -29.74 10.20 -2.38
C THR A 264 -29.74 8.67 -2.50
N GLU A 265 -29.65 8.11 -3.71
CA GLU A 265 -29.60 6.65 -3.91
C GLU A 265 -28.35 6.05 -3.26
N PHE A 266 -27.21 6.73 -3.39
CA PHE A 266 -25.97 6.30 -2.76
C PHE A 266 -26.00 6.47 -1.25
N GLN A 267 -26.63 7.53 -0.73
CA GLN A 267 -26.79 7.72 0.72
C GLN A 267 -27.60 6.57 1.34
N GLN A 268 -28.74 6.23 0.75
CA GLN A 268 -29.57 5.10 1.22
C GLN A 268 -28.80 3.77 1.18
N TYR A 269 -28.02 3.54 0.13
CA TYR A 269 -27.16 2.37 0.01
C TYR A 269 -26.05 2.35 1.08
N ARG A 270 -25.39 3.49 1.32
CA ARG A 270 -24.35 3.65 2.36
C ARG A 270 -24.88 3.37 3.76
N ASP A 271 -26.12 3.80 4.03
CA ASP A 271 -26.75 3.60 5.35
C ASP A 271 -27.18 2.15 5.56
N THR A 272 -27.43 1.42 4.48
CA THR A 272 -27.85 0.01 4.50
C THR A 272 -26.67 -0.95 4.53
N VAL A 273 -25.62 -0.69 3.75
CA VAL A 273 -24.50 -1.61 3.52
C VAL A 273 -23.19 -1.05 4.06
N ARG A 274 -22.50 -1.83 4.89
CA ARG A 274 -21.20 -1.42 5.47
C ARG A 274 -20.07 -1.59 4.45
N CYS A 275 -18.96 -0.86 4.66
CA CYS A 275 -17.84 -0.88 3.72
C CYS A 275 -17.02 -2.19 3.75
N TRP A 276 -16.91 -2.84 4.90
CA TRP A 276 -15.97 -3.96 5.11
C TRP A 276 -16.65 -5.26 5.58
N ILE A 277 -17.59 -5.16 6.53
CA ILE A 277 -18.18 -6.31 7.21
C ILE A 277 -19.68 -6.35 6.90
N PRO A 278 -20.23 -7.48 6.45
CA PRO A 278 -21.67 -7.58 6.18
C PRO A 278 -22.51 -7.31 7.42
N ARG A 279 -23.67 -6.67 7.23
CA ARG A 279 -24.74 -6.72 8.23
C ARG A 279 -25.42 -8.07 8.05
N VAL A 280 -25.22 -8.96 9.02
CA VAL A 280 -25.99 -10.21 9.16
C VAL A 280 -27.40 -9.88 9.62
#